data_AF-A0A937X8X5-F1
#
_entry.id   AF-A0A937X8X5-F1
#
_cell.length_a   1.000
_cell.length_b   1.000
_cell.length_c   1.000
_cell.angle_alpha   90.00
_cell.angle_beta   90.00
_cell.angle_gamma   90.00
#
_symmetry.space_group_name_H-M   'P 1'
#
loop_
_entity.id
_entity.type
_entity.pdbx_description
1 polymer ?
#
loop_
_entity_poly.entity_id
_entity_poly.type
_entity_poly.pdbx_seq_one_letter_code
_entity_poly.pdbx_strand_id
1 'polypeptide(L)'
;MNRQAYLAAEYGPFRWYDKPSAHLRAALVFPNVYHLGMSNLGFQLIWKAAHEHPQTAAERVFLPDPDQNATPESLETGRKLRDFDLLAFALSYEQDYLNVLRMLDLGRIPRRARERTADHPLVIGGGPALWGNPEPVAPFLDAIVIGDGEEAIGQVLDLLDAYRDASPAGRAGA
;
A
#
# COMPACT_ATOMS: atom_id res chain seq x y z
N MET A 1 1.13 19.63 -6.45
CA MET A 1 2.52 19.62 -6.96
C MET A 1 2.73 18.33 -7.77
N ASN A 2 3.50 18.33 -8.87
CA ASN A 2 3.72 17.11 -9.68
C ASN A 2 4.67 16.14 -8.94
N ARG A 3 4.46 14.82 -9.07
CA ARG A 3 5.23 13.72 -8.47
C ARG A 3 6.75 13.93 -8.45
N GLN A 4 7.30 14.32 -9.59
CA GLN A 4 8.75 14.58 -9.75
C GLN A 4 9.27 15.67 -8.81
N ALA A 5 8.45 16.69 -8.53
CA ALA A 5 8.84 17.76 -7.61
C ALA A 5 8.77 17.31 -6.14
N TYR A 6 7.87 16.39 -5.78
CA TYR A 6 7.89 15.77 -4.44
C TYR A 6 9.18 14.98 -4.23
N LEU A 7 9.49 14.03 -5.12
CA LEU A 7 10.70 13.20 -5.02
C LEU A 7 12.00 14.03 -5.04
N ALA A 8 12.07 15.08 -5.87
CA ALA A 8 13.24 15.95 -5.95
C ALA A 8 13.46 16.76 -4.65
N ALA A 9 12.38 17.05 -3.92
CA ALA A 9 12.43 17.80 -2.66
C ALA A 9 12.71 16.90 -1.43
N GLU A 10 12.64 15.57 -1.57
CA GLU A 10 12.89 14.65 -0.47
C GLU A 10 14.37 14.62 -0.04
N TYR A 11 14.57 14.74 1.27
CA TYR A 11 15.86 14.59 1.95
C TYR A 11 15.71 13.57 3.07
N GLY A 12 16.74 12.76 3.30
CA GLY A 12 16.70 11.71 4.31
C GLY A 12 17.70 10.59 4.05
N PRO A 13 17.91 9.70 5.03
CA PRO A 13 18.88 8.62 4.95
C PRO A 13 18.43 7.49 4.02
N PHE A 14 17.12 7.34 3.79
CA PHE A 14 16.56 6.32 2.92
C PHE A 14 15.95 6.97 1.69
N ARG A 15 16.34 6.47 0.51
CA ARG A 15 15.78 6.86 -0.79
C ARG A 15 15.32 5.61 -1.50
N TRP A 16 14.18 5.71 -2.15
CA TRP A 16 13.70 4.64 -3.03
C TRP A 16 14.68 4.40 -4.17
N TYR A 17 14.83 3.14 -4.58
CA TYR A 17 15.59 2.74 -5.75
C TYR A 17 14.81 1.66 -6.50
N ASP A 18 15.00 1.57 -7.81
CA ASP A 18 14.33 0.54 -8.59
C ASP A 18 14.93 -0.84 -8.25
N LYS A 19 14.07 -1.86 -8.21
CA LYS A 19 14.42 -3.26 -7.96
C LYS A 19 13.96 -4.09 -9.15
N PRO A 20 14.77 -4.23 -10.22
CA PRO A 20 14.39 -4.98 -11.41
C PRO A 20 14.14 -6.46 -11.13
N SER A 21 14.84 -7.04 -10.15
CA SER A 21 14.67 -8.44 -9.74
C SER A 21 13.45 -8.68 -8.85
N ALA A 22 12.84 -7.63 -8.30
CA ALA A 22 11.66 -7.79 -7.46
C ALA A 22 10.44 -8.12 -8.32
N HIS A 23 9.85 -9.29 -8.10
CA HIS A 23 8.65 -9.72 -8.78
C HIS A 23 7.38 -9.27 -8.04
N LEU A 24 7.41 -9.04 -6.73
CA LEU A 24 6.29 -8.47 -5.98
C LEU A 24 6.27 -6.94 -6.04
N ARG A 25 5.10 -6.39 -6.32
CA ARG A 25 4.82 -4.95 -6.32
C ARG A 25 3.88 -4.65 -5.15
N ALA A 26 4.37 -3.91 -4.18
CA ALA A 26 3.58 -3.51 -3.02
C ALA A 26 3.40 -1.98 -2.99
N ALA A 27 2.23 -1.52 -2.56
CA ALA A 27 1.97 -0.13 -2.31
C ALA A 27 1.72 0.06 -0.80
N LEU A 28 2.54 0.88 -0.13
CA LEU A 28 2.18 1.38 1.19
C LEU A 28 1.35 2.65 1.00
N VAL A 29 0.08 2.55 1.36
CA VAL A 29 -0.91 3.57 1.08
C VAL A 29 -1.17 4.39 2.33
N PHE A 30 -0.88 5.68 2.28
CA PHE A 30 -1.33 6.63 3.28
C PHE A 30 -2.62 7.28 2.76
N PRO A 31 -3.80 6.97 3.33
CA PRO A 31 -5.09 7.44 2.82
C PRO A 31 -5.37 8.91 3.20
N ASN A 32 -4.37 9.78 3.05
CA ASN A 32 -4.42 11.20 3.33
C ASN A 32 -3.40 11.95 2.47
N VAL A 33 -3.32 13.27 2.64
CA VAL A 33 -2.41 14.12 1.89
C VAL A 33 -0.95 13.77 2.14
N TYR A 34 -0.13 13.93 1.10
CA TYR A 34 1.31 13.63 1.09
C TYR A 34 2.05 14.16 2.33
N HIS A 35 1.85 15.42 2.70
CA HIS A 35 2.59 16.06 3.79
C HIS A 35 2.33 15.41 5.16
N LEU A 36 1.13 14.88 5.40
CA LEU A 36 0.81 14.16 6.63
C LEU A 36 1.50 12.79 6.66
N GLY A 37 1.46 12.05 5.56
CA GLY A 37 2.13 10.74 5.49
C GLY A 37 3.65 10.84 5.55
N MET A 38 4.23 11.89 4.96
CA MET A 38 5.67 12.17 5.09
C MET A 38 6.09 12.61 6.49
N SER A 39 5.15 13.10 7.29
CA SER A 39 5.38 13.45 8.70
C SER A 39 5.08 12.29 9.65
N ASN A 40 4.66 11.13 9.14
CA ASN A 40 4.36 9.94 9.93
C ASN A 40 5.56 8.98 9.92
N LEU A 41 6.30 8.94 11.04
CA LEU A 41 7.48 8.09 11.18
C LEU A 41 7.17 6.60 11.00
N GLY A 42 6.08 6.09 11.59
CA GLY A 42 5.69 4.69 11.47
C GLY A 42 5.42 4.29 10.01
N PHE A 43 4.75 5.15 9.25
CA PHE A 43 4.56 4.94 7.81
C PHE A 43 5.89 4.89 7.06
N GLN A 44 6.84 5.79 7.36
CA GLN A 44 8.17 5.76 6.73
C GLN A 44 8.97 4.50 7.07
N LEU A 45 8.90 4.02 8.31
CA LEU A 45 9.62 2.82 8.76
C LEU A 45 9.04 1.55 8.11
N ILE A 46 7.71 1.41 8.08
CA ILE A 46 7.06 0.29 7.40
C ILE A 46 7.34 0.31 5.90
N TRP A 47 7.33 1.50 5.27
CA TRP A 47 7.66 1.62 3.85
C TRP A 47 9.09 1.19 3.56
N LYS A 48 10.03 1.65 4.39
CA LYS A 48 11.43 1.24 4.32
C LYS A 48 11.57 -0.28 4.47
N ALA A 49 10.97 -0.87 5.50
CA ALA A 49 11.03 -2.32 5.74
C ALA A 49 10.44 -3.12 4.56
N ALA A 50 9.28 -2.70 4.04
CA ALA A 50 8.66 -3.32 2.87
C ALA A 50 9.53 -3.21 1.61
N HIS A 51 10.19 -2.06 1.43
CA HIS A 51 11.07 -1.84 0.28
C HIS A 51 12.43 -2.53 0.47
N GLU A 52 12.90 -2.78 1.68
CA GLU A 52 14.15 -3.53 1.93
C GLU A 52 13.98 -5.02 1.67
N HIS A 53 12.75 -5.55 1.74
CA HIS A 53 12.44 -6.94 1.39
C HIS A 53 13.00 -7.32 -0.01
N PRO A 54 13.77 -8.41 -0.15
CA PRO A 54 14.50 -8.71 -1.39
C PRO A 54 13.61 -8.87 -2.62
N GLN A 55 12.42 -9.44 -2.46
CA GLN A 55 11.51 -9.79 -3.55
C GLN A 55 10.47 -8.70 -3.87
N THR A 56 10.49 -7.59 -3.13
CA THR A 56 9.43 -6.59 -3.17
C THR A 56 9.97 -5.23 -3.59
N ALA A 57 9.32 -4.62 -4.58
CA ALA A 57 9.43 -3.19 -4.84
C ALA A 57 8.22 -2.49 -4.19
N ALA A 58 8.44 -1.92 -3.00
CA ALA A 58 7.42 -1.16 -2.31
C ALA A 58 7.43 0.33 -2.74
N GLU A 59 6.26 0.86 -3.06
CA GLU A 59 6.04 2.24 -3.48
C GLU A 59 5.03 2.93 -2.56
N ARG A 60 5.06 4.25 -2.46
CA ARG A 60 4.16 5.03 -1.62
C ARG A 60 2.99 5.55 -2.46
N VAL A 61 1.80 5.50 -1.87
CA VAL A 61 0.62 6.11 -2.49
C VAL A 61 -0.10 6.99 -1.49
N PHE A 62 -0.55 8.15 -1.96
CA PHE A 62 -1.28 9.14 -1.16
C PHE A 62 -2.63 9.40 -1.79
N LEU A 63 -3.56 9.92 -0.99
CA LEU A 63 -4.85 10.37 -1.52
C LEU A 63 -4.62 11.63 -2.39
N PRO A 64 -5.08 11.66 -3.66
CA PRO A 64 -5.04 12.87 -4.47
C PRO A 64 -5.89 13.99 -3.85
N ASP A 65 -5.53 15.24 -4.12
CA ASP A 65 -6.31 16.38 -3.63
C ASP A 65 -7.79 16.26 -4.04
N PRO A 66 -8.73 16.66 -3.16
CA PRO A 66 -10.15 16.44 -3.37
C PRO A 66 -10.68 16.88 -4.73
N ASP A 67 -10.12 17.98 -5.25
CA ASP A 67 -10.55 18.65 -6.48
C ASP A 67 -10.08 17.95 -7.76
N GLN A 68 -9.12 17.02 -7.67
CA GLN A 68 -8.46 16.47 -8.85
C GLN A 68 -9.15 15.24 -9.45
N ASN A 69 -10.11 14.63 -8.73
CA ASN A 69 -10.78 13.36 -9.07
C ASN A 69 -9.89 12.35 -9.82
N ALA A 70 -8.61 12.32 -9.44
CA ALA A 70 -7.56 11.64 -10.17
C ALA A 70 -7.50 10.18 -9.70
N THR A 71 -7.14 9.28 -10.60
CA THR A 71 -6.77 7.92 -10.22
C THR A 71 -5.53 8.02 -9.32
N PRO A 72 -5.52 7.42 -8.11
CA PRO A 72 -4.34 7.45 -7.26
C PRO A 72 -3.26 6.60 -7.94
N GLU A 73 -2.06 7.13 -7.93
CA GLU A 73 -0.88 6.52 -8.52
C GLU A 73 0.26 6.61 -7.52
N SER A 74 1.21 5.68 -7.63
CA SER A 74 2.39 5.72 -6.78
C SER A 74 3.26 6.94 -7.03
N LEU A 75 3.92 7.37 -5.96
CA LEU A 75 4.82 8.51 -5.97
C LEU A 75 6.13 8.21 -6.70
N GLU A 76 6.57 6.96 -6.73
CA GLU A 76 7.86 6.60 -7.32
C GLU A 76 7.73 6.43 -8.84
N THR A 77 6.83 5.54 -9.28
CA THR A 77 6.73 5.17 -10.70
C THR A 77 5.47 5.66 -11.40
N GLY A 78 4.44 6.05 -10.65
CA GLY A 78 3.11 6.35 -11.22
C GLY A 78 2.27 5.12 -11.51
N ARG A 79 2.57 3.99 -10.85
CA ARG A 79 1.80 2.75 -10.97
C ARG A 79 0.41 2.94 -10.37
N LYS A 80 -0.61 2.43 -11.06
CA LYS A 80 -2.00 2.48 -10.58
C LYS A 80 -2.21 1.42 -9.50
N LEU A 81 -3.13 1.70 -8.57
CA LEU A 81 -3.46 0.78 -7.46
C LEU A 81 -3.74 -0.65 -7.89
N ARG A 82 -4.44 -0.86 -9.01
CA ARG A 82 -4.82 -2.21 -9.47
C ARG A 82 -3.64 -3.03 -10.01
N ASP A 83 -2.52 -2.38 -10.32
CA ASP A 83 -1.35 -3.02 -10.94
C ASP A 83 -0.31 -3.43 -9.88
N PHE A 84 -0.70 -3.42 -8.60
CA PHE A 84 0.07 -3.92 -7.47
C PHE A 84 -0.44 -5.31 -7.07
N ASP A 85 0.43 -6.10 -6.43
CA ASP A 85 0.06 -7.37 -5.80
C ASP A 85 -0.52 -7.12 -4.39
N LEU A 86 -0.03 -6.08 -3.70
CA LEU A 86 -0.42 -5.71 -2.33
C LEU A 86 -0.69 -4.21 -2.20
N LEU A 87 -1.81 -3.85 -1.58
CA LEU A 87 -2.10 -2.51 -1.06
C LEU A 87 -2.17 -2.58 0.46
N ALA A 88 -1.15 -2.03 1.13
CA ALA A 88 -1.07 -1.96 2.58
C ALA A 88 -1.45 -0.56 3.06
N PHE A 89 -2.68 -0.38 3.53
CA PHE A 89 -3.17 0.90 4.03
C PHE A 89 -2.70 1.15 5.47
N ALA A 90 -2.06 2.30 5.71
CA ALA A 90 -1.63 2.74 7.03
C ALA A 90 -2.60 3.81 7.58
N LEU A 91 -3.53 3.41 8.45
CA LEU A 91 -4.62 4.25 8.93
C LEU A 91 -4.23 4.91 10.26
N SER A 92 -4.04 6.22 10.22
CA SER A 92 -3.63 6.99 11.40
C SER A 92 -4.82 7.53 12.18
N TYR A 93 -5.94 7.79 11.49
CA TYR A 93 -7.14 8.41 12.07
C TYR A 93 -8.42 7.72 11.59
N GLU A 94 -9.52 7.82 12.32
CA GLU A 94 -10.81 7.22 11.93
C GLU A 94 -11.38 7.86 10.65
N GLN A 95 -11.06 9.13 10.39
CA GLN A 95 -11.44 9.80 9.14
C GLN A 95 -10.83 9.13 7.90
N ASP A 96 -9.70 8.44 8.06
CA ASP A 96 -9.04 7.73 6.96
C ASP A 96 -9.89 6.57 6.42
N TYR A 97 -10.87 6.06 7.18
CA TYR A 97 -11.73 4.96 6.73
C TYR A 97 -12.53 5.34 5.46
N LEU A 98 -13.03 6.57 5.40
CA LEU A 98 -13.73 7.07 4.22
C LEU A 98 -12.78 7.26 3.04
N ASN A 99 -11.53 7.64 3.32
CA ASN A 99 -10.51 7.81 2.31
C ASN A 99 -10.07 6.46 1.71
N VAL A 100 -10.03 5.38 2.50
CA VAL A 100 -9.83 4.02 1.97
C VAL A 100 -10.88 3.71 0.89
N LEU A 101 -12.17 3.90 1.21
CA LEU A 101 -13.26 3.66 0.26
C LEU A 101 -13.10 4.50 -1.01
N ARG A 102 -12.78 5.78 -0.84
CA ARG A 102 -12.53 6.71 -1.94
C ARG A 102 -11.37 6.25 -2.82
N MET A 103 -10.26 5.79 -2.24
CA MET A 103 -9.11 5.32 -3.02
C MET A 103 -9.40 4.04 -3.78
N LEU A 104 -10.18 3.11 -3.18
CA LEU A 104 -10.64 1.91 -3.86
C LEU A 104 -11.53 2.26 -5.06
N ASP A 105 -12.47 3.20 -4.90
CA ASP A 105 -13.32 3.69 -6.01
C ASP A 105 -12.49 4.28 -7.15
N LEU A 106 -11.58 5.20 -6.81
CA LEU A 106 -10.76 5.89 -7.82
C LEU A 106 -9.78 4.92 -8.50
N GLY A 107 -9.28 3.91 -7.78
CA GLY A 107 -8.46 2.82 -8.33
C GLY A 107 -9.25 1.81 -9.18
N ARG A 108 -10.58 1.84 -9.12
CA ARG A 108 -11.52 0.84 -9.64
C ARG A 108 -11.27 -0.56 -9.07
N ILE A 109 -11.08 -0.62 -7.76
CA ILE A 109 -10.99 -1.87 -6.99
C ILE A 109 -12.33 -2.08 -6.29
N PRO A 110 -12.91 -3.30 -6.31
CA PRO A 110 -14.12 -3.59 -5.57
C PRO A 110 -13.99 -3.17 -4.10
N ARG A 111 -15.00 -2.44 -3.60
CA ARG A 111 -14.97 -1.92 -2.23
C ARG A 111 -14.90 -3.04 -1.21
N ARG A 112 -15.80 -4.02 -1.33
CA ARG A 112 -15.90 -5.10 -0.36
C ARG A 112 -14.86 -6.17 -0.66
N ALA A 113 -14.20 -6.65 0.38
CA ALA A 113 -13.23 -7.75 0.29
C ALA A 113 -13.82 -8.97 -0.42
N ARG A 114 -15.06 -9.34 -0.09
CA ARG A 114 -15.79 -10.47 -0.69
C ARG A 114 -16.05 -10.35 -2.21
N GLU A 115 -15.91 -9.15 -2.78
CA GLU A 115 -16.12 -8.89 -4.21
C GLU A 115 -14.80 -8.90 -5.00
N ARG A 116 -13.65 -9.07 -4.33
CA ARG A 116 -12.33 -9.18 -4.97
C ARG A 116 -12.04 -10.62 -5.38
N THR A 117 -11.25 -10.76 -6.44
CA THR A 117 -10.78 -12.03 -7.01
C THR A 117 -9.25 -12.06 -7.02
N ALA A 118 -8.65 -13.16 -7.46
CA ALA A 118 -7.20 -13.27 -7.64
C ALA A 118 -6.60 -12.27 -8.65
N ASP A 119 -7.43 -11.61 -9.47
CA ASP A 119 -7.00 -10.56 -10.41
C ASP A 119 -6.89 -9.16 -9.75
N HIS A 120 -7.29 -9.05 -8.49
CA HIS A 120 -7.24 -7.80 -7.72
C HIS A 120 -6.09 -7.85 -6.71
N PRO A 121 -5.50 -6.70 -6.33
CA PRO A 121 -4.51 -6.66 -5.26
C PRO A 121 -5.11 -7.16 -3.95
N LEU A 122 -4.27 -7.80 -3.12
CA LEU A 122 -4.58 -8.00 -1.72
C LEU A 122 -4.61 -6.63 -1.03
N VAL A 123 -5.70 -6.32 -0.33
CA VAL A 123 -5.89 -5.05 0.37
C VAL A 123 -5.87 -5.31 1.87
N ILE A 124 -4.81 -4.88 2.55
CA ILE A 124 -4.69 -4.99 4.00
C ILE A 124 -4.70 -3.60 4.64
N GLY A 125 -5.00 -3.55 5.94
CA GLY A 125 -4.87 -2.32 6.72
C GLY A 125 -4.13 -2.55 8.04
N GLY A 126 -3.39 -1.54 8.48
CA GLY A 126 -2.83 -1.46 9.83
C GLY A 126 -2.86 -0.03 10.37
N GLY A 127 -2.28 0.18 11.54
CA GLY A 127 -2.14 1.50 12.17
C GLY A 127 -3.06 1.71 13.38
N PRO A 128 -2.82 2.80 14.14
CA PRO A 128 -3.47 3.04 15.43
C PRO A 128 -5.00 3.13 15.34
N ALA A 129 -5.55 3.64 14.24
CA ALA A 129 -7.00 3.71 14.06
C ALA A 129 -7.63 2.31 13.95
N LEU A 130 -6.95 1.34 13.33
CA LEU A 130 -7.44 -0.04 13.26
C LEU A 130 -7.20 -0.82 14.53
N TRP A 131 -6.18 -0.46 15.30
CA TRP A 131 -5.97 -1.02 16.62
C TRP A 131 -7.13 -0.66 17.57
N GLY A 132 -7.64 0.58 17.51
CA GLY A 132 -8.73 1.04 18.35
C GLY A 132 -10.13 0.57 17.92
N ASN A 133 -10.45 0.62 16.62
CA ASN A 133 -11.79 0.31 16.13
C ASN A 133 -11.78 -0.25 14.68
N PRO A 134 -11.46 -1.53 14.48
CA PRO A 134 -11.36 -2.10 13.13
C PRO A 134 -12.71 -2.39 12.46
N GLU A 135 -13.78 -2.59 13.24
CA GLU A 135 -15.08 -3.07 12.74
C GLU A 135 -15.68 -2.24 11.60
N PRO A 136 -15.64 -0.89 11.61
CA PRO A 136 -16.25 -0.07 10.55
C PRO A 136 -15.63 -0.29 9.16
N VAL A 137 -14.34 -0.66 9.09
CA VAL A 137 -13.61 -0.80 7.84
C VAL A 137 -13.28 -2.26 7.48
N ALA A 138 -13.46 -3.19 8.42
CA ALA A 138 -13.21 -4.62 8.23
C ALA A 138 -13.88 -5.22 6.97
N PRO A 139 -15.12 -4.89 6.58
CA PRO A 139 -15.73 -5.44 5.37
C PRO A 139 -15.03 -5.06 4.05
N PHE A 140 -14.11 -4.08 4.09
CA PHE A 140 -13.43 -3.53 2.92
C PHE A 140 -11.94 -3.90 2.86
N LEU A 141 -11.41 -4.53 3.90
CA LEU A 141 -10.03 -5.01 3.95
C LEU A 141 -10.03 -6.55 3.93
N ASP A 142 -9.11 -7.13 3.19
CA ASP A 142 -8.93 -8.59 3.12
C ASP A 142 -8.26 -9.13 4.39
N ALA A 143 -7.43 -8.32 5.04
CA ALA A 143 -6.86 -8.59 6.36
C ALA A 143 -6.57 -7.29 7.13
N ILE A 144 -6.53 -7.39 8.45
CA ILE A 144 -6.12 -6.31 9.34
C ILE A 144 -4.90 -6.76 10.14
N VAL A 145 -3.85 -5.95 10.10
CA VAL A 145 -2.62 -6.16 10.87
C VAL A 145 -2.73 -5.39 12.18
N ILE A 146 -2.70 -6.12 13.29
CA ILE A 146 -2.78 -5.59 14.65
C ILE A 146 -1.43 -5.81 15.34
N GLY A 147 -0.82 -4.73 15.83
CA GLY A 147 0.48 -4.78 16.51
C GLY A 147 1.55 -3.99 15.77
N ASP A 148 2.79 -4.47 15.83
CA ASP A 148 3.94 -3.83 15.20
C ASP A 148 3.95 -4.10 13.68
N GLY A 149 3.77 -3.03 12.91
CA GLY A 149 3.74 -3.11 11.45
C GLY A 149 5.10 -3.35 10.82
N GLU A 150 6.21 -3.01 11.51
CA GLU A 150 7.56 -3.14 10.94
C GLU A 150 7.98 -4.60 10.78
N GLU A 151 7.64 -5.44 11.76
CA GLU A 151 7.86 -6.90 11.67
C GLU A 151 6.80 -7.56 10.80
N ALA A 152 5.53 -7.18 11.00
CA ALA A 152 4.42 -7.83 10.33
C ALA A 152 4.45 -7.66 8.80
N ILE A 153 4.94 -6.52 8.28
CA ILE A 153 4.99 -6.31 6.84
C ILE A 153 5.93 -7.30 6.14
N GLY A 154 7.05 -7.66 6.78
CA GLY A 154 7.96 -8.68 6.25
C GLY A 154 7.27 -10.04 6.14
N GLN A 155 6.61 -10.47 7.22
CA GLN A 155 5.88 -11.74 7.25
C GLN A 155 4.75 -11.80 6.21
N VAL A 156 4.03 -10.69 6.01
CA VAL A 156 3.00 -10.61 4.96
C VAL A 156 3.62 -10.77 3.58
N LEU A 157 4.76 -10.14 3.32
CA LEU A 157 5.46 -10.23 2.03
C LEU A 157 6.00 -11.64 1.78
N ASP A 158 6.57 -12.29 2.80
CA ASP A 158 7.03 -13.69 2.73
C ASP A 158 5.86 -14.63 2.39
N LEU A 159 4.71 -14.45 3.03
CA LEU A 159 3.51 -15.24 2.77
C LEU A 159 2.96 -15.03 1.36
N LEU A 160 2.96 -13.78 0.87
CA LEU A 160 2.52 -13.45 -0.47
C LEU A 160 3.45 -14.04 -1.53
N ASP A 161 4.76 -14.02 -1.27
CA ASP A 161 5.78 -14.63 -2.11
C ASP A 161 5.57 -16.14 -2.24
N ALA A 162 5.46 -16.83 -1.10
CA ALA A 162 5.21 -18.27 -1.05
C ALA A 162 3.89 -18.67 -1.73
N TYR A 163 2.83 -17.86 -1.56
CA TYR A 163 1.55 -18.10 -2.23
C TYR A 163 1.68 -18.00 -3.76
N ARG A 164 2.48 -17.06 -4.25
CA ARG A 164 2.72 -16.89 -5.68
C ARG A 164 3.49 -18.06 -6.28
N ASP A 165 4.51 -18.55 -5.59
CA ASP A 165 5.29 -19.72 -6.00
C ASP A 165 4.47 -21.01 -6.03
N ALA A 166 3.53 -21.16 -5.07
CA ALA A 166 2.62 -22.29 -5.01
C ALA A 166 1.48 -22.22 -6.05
N SER A 167 1.14 -21.02 -6.52
CA SER A 167 0.03 -20.82 -7.45
C SER A 167 0.39 -21.28 -8.87
N PRO A 168 -0.50 -22.00 -9.59
CA PRO A 168 -0.25 -22.46 -10.96
C PRO A 168 0.13 -21.34 -11.95
N ALA A 169 -0.33 -20.11 -11.69
CA ALA A 169 0.00 -18.92 -12.47
C ALA A 169 1.43 -18.39 -12.25
N GLY A 170 2.06 -18.66 -11.10
CA GLY A 170 3.43 -18.23 -10.78
C GLY A 170 4.51 -18.97 -11.58
N ARG A 171 4.21 -20.17 -12.08
CA ARG A 171 5.14 -20.97 -12.90
C ARG A 171 5.25 -20.51 -14.36
N ALA A 172 4.41 -19.59 -14.80
CA ALA A 172 4.38 -19.12 -16.19
C ALA A 172 5.32 -17.92 -16.45
N GLY A 173 6.06 -17.45 -15.44
CA GLY A 173 6.91 -16.26 -15.52
C GLY A 173 8.39 -16.47 -15.21
N ALA A 174 8.86 -17.71 -15.11
CA ALA A 174 10.27 -18.06 -14.94
C ALA A 174 10.91 -18.52 -16.26
#